data_AF-A0A9Q6LLM2-F1
#
_entry.id   AF-A0A9Q6LLM2-F1
#
_cell.length_a   1.000
_cell.length_b   1.000
_cell.length_c   1.000
_cell.angle_alpha   90.00
_cell.angle_beta   90.00
_cell.angle_gamma   90.00
#
_symmetry.space_group_name_H-M   'P 1'
#
loop_
_entity.id
_entity.type
_entity.pdbx_description
1 polymer ?
#
loop_
_entity_poly.entity_id
_entity_poly.type
_entity_poly.pdbx_seq_one_letter_code
_entity_poly.pdbx_strand_id
1 'polypeptide(L)'
;MLFRKKTILKSIIISATLLNSLSSIPNFAKSSSPESGDFDHYVFAQTWLPQFCEGKTDNNSCKNKTSTSLELTIHGLWPNYAESGSWPSSCIDSPGCDDSKSSCGVDYNKLKPIQDSLDLYMPGGEDFLWNHEWQKHGTCSGLDQEPYFTAALNLETKLPTLQDVSSPTSLEKLQQIFNNKATFYCYKDKETSKVYLKEVHTYWSYSNNDQDKYIPDQQLSIPSDENSNTCVTQDDIILRSFSSDWS
;
A
#
# COMPACT_ATOMS: atom_id res chain seq x y z
N MET A 1 -66.46 49.69 60.62
CA MET A 1 -66.32 48.22 60.76
C MET A 1 -64.84 47.90 60.79
N LEU A 2 -64.25 47.74 61.98
CA LEU A 2 -64.12 46.49 62.74
C LEU A 2 -62.96 45.58 62.27
N PHE A 3 -61.93 45.52 63.14
CA PHE A 3 -60.95 44.45 63.44
C PHE A 3 -59.80 44.14 62.46
N ARG A 4 -58.52 44.36 62.84
CA ARG A 4 -57.59 43.63 63.76
C ARG A 4 -57.01 42.34 63.17
N LYS A 5 -55.66 42.29 63.02
CA LYS A 5 -54.70 41.29 63.55
C LYS A 5 -53.37 41.39 62.77
N LYS A 6 -52.28 41.83 63.40
CA LYS A 6 -51.25 41.07 64.15
C LYS A 6 -50.34 40.20 63.26
N THR A 7 -49.09 40.68 63.19
CA THR A 7 -47.78 40.06 62.94
C THR A 7 -47.69 38.53 63.00
N ILE A 8 -47.02 37.91 62.02
CA ILE A 8 -46.14 36.73 62.21
C ILE A 8 -44.96 36.80 61.23
N LEU A 9 -43.75 36.75 61.80
CA LEU A 9 -42.45 36.55 61.18
C LEU A 9 -42.36 35.11 60.62
N LYS A 10 -41.89 34.91 59.38
CA LYS A 10 -41.41 33.60 58.92
C LYS A 10 -40.01 33.73 58.32
N SER A 11 -39.08 33.09 58.98
CA SER A 11 -37.66 32.90 58.66
C SER A 11 -37.45 31.92 57.49
N ILE A 12 -36.39 32.19 56.70
CA ILE A 12 -35.35 31.29 56.12
C ILE A 12 -35.90 30.17 55.19
N ILE A 13 -35.42 29.97 53.95
CA ILE A 13 -34.14 29.33 53.57
C ILE A 13 -33.79 29.77 52.13
N ILE A 14 -32.63 30.39 51.93
CA ILE A 14 -32.02 30.53 50.59
C ILE A 14 -31.34 29.20 50.30
N SER A 15 -31.97 28.37 49.46
CA SER A 15 -31.35 27.14 48.97
C SER A 15 -30.33 27.53 47.89
N ALA A 16 -29.04 27.48 48.25
CA ALA A 16 -27.95 27.58 47.29
C ALA A 16 -27.86 26.27 46.50
N THR A 17 -28.57 26.19 45.38
CA THR A 17 -28.37 25.11 44.41
C THR A 17 -27.03 25.34 43.71
N LEU A 18 -26.00 24.58 44.12
CA LEU A 18 -24.79 24.40 43.31
C LEU A 18 -25.20 23.74 41.98
N LEU A 19 -25.17 24.50 40.89
CA LEU A 19 -25.14 23.93 39.55
C LEU A 19 -23.76 23.29 39.37
N ASN A 20 -23.66 21.98 39.63
CA ASN A 20 -22.61 21.16 39.05
C ASN A 20 -22.89 21.06 37.55
N SER A 21 -22.36 21.99 36.77
CA SER A 21 -22.20 21.80 35.33
C SER A 21 -21.20 20.65 35.14
N LEU A 22 -21.73 19.44 34.97
CA LEU A 22 -20.99 18.31 34.43
C LEU A 22 -20.58 18.70 33.01
N SER A 23 -19.39 19.26 32.88
CA SER A 23 -18.69 19.36 31.62
C SER A 23 -18.46 17.94 31.14
N SER A 24 -19.32 17.47 30.23
CA SER A 24 -19.08 16.27 29.43
C SER A 24 -17.77 16.51 28.67
N ILE A 25 -16.67 15.98 29.22
CA ILE A 25 -15.43 15.85 28.47
C ILE A 25 -15.79 14.95 27.29
N PRO A 26 -15.71 15.41 26.03
CA PRO A 26 -15.85 14.49 24.92
C PRO A 26 -14.78 13.42 25.10
N ASN A 27 -15.22 12.17 25.29
CA ASN A 27 -14.34 11.02 25.11
C ASN A 27 -13.87 11.10 23.66
N PHE A 28 -12.68 11.65 23.44
CA PHE A 28 -11.94 11.36 22.22
C PHE A 28 -11.69 9.86 22.26
N ALA A 29 -12.51 9.13 21.51
CA ALA A 29 -12.33 7.71 21.28
C ALA A 29 -10.88 7.49 20.87
N LYS A 30 -10.25 6.51 21.51
CA LYS A 30 -8.96 5.93 21.16
C LYS A 30 -8.84 5.90 19.64
N SER A 31 -7.78 6.49 19.09
CA SER A 31 -7.36 6.33 17.69
C SER A 31 -7.54 4.85 17.33
N SER A 32 -8.59 4.51 16.59
CA SER A 32 -8.81 3.14 16.14
C SER A 32 -7.63 2.81 15.24
N SER A 33 -6.93 1.72 15.53
CA SER A 33 -5.99 1.15 14.58
C SER A 33 -6.74 0.90 13.26
N PRO A 34 -6.07 1.06 12.11
CA PRO A 34 -6.71 0.74 10.83
C PRO A 34 -7.19 -0.72 10.84
N GLU A 35 -8.38 -0.95 10.29
CA GLU A 35 -9.05 -2.25 10.25
C GLU A 35 -8.64 -3.01 8.97
N SER A 36 -8.39 -4.31 9.09
CA SER A 36 -8.11 -5.16 7.93
C SER A 36 -9.33 -5.28 7.03
N GLY A 37 -9.16 -4.96 5.74
CA GLY A 37 -10.25 -5.00 4.75
C GLY A 37 -10.98 -3.67 4.57
N ASP A 38 -10.63 -2.62 5.33
CA ASP A 38 -11.14 -1.27 5.13
C ASP A 38 -10.24 -0.47 4.18
N PHE A 39 -10.53 -0.53 2.88
CA PHE A 39 -9.83 0.20 1.82
C PHE A 39 -10.66 0.24 0.54
N ASP A 40 -10.32 1.14 -0.39
CA ASP A 40 -11.14 1.38 -1.59
C ASP A 40 -10.63 0.64 -2.83
N HIS A 41 -9.32 0.52 -2.97
CA HIS A 41 -8.68 -0.13 -4.12
C HIS A 41 -7.27 -0.61 -3.77
N TYR A 42 -6.69 -1.42 -4.66
CA TYR A 42 -5.28 -1.77 -4.60
C TYR A 42 -4.44 -0.90 -5.52
N VAL A 43 -3.26 -0.53 -5.04
CA VAL A 43 -2.11 -0.14 -5.87
C VAL A 43 -1.21 -1.36 -5.99
N PHE A 44 -1.01 -1.85 -7.22
CA PHE A 44 -0.03 -2.89 -7.50
C PHE A 44 1.24 -2.24 -8.05
N ALA A 45 2.32 -2.34 -7.29
CA ALA A 45 3.59 -1.71 -7.59
C ALA A 45 4.61 -2.73 -8.12
N GLN A 46 5.18 -2.43 -9.28
CA GLN A 46 6.26 -3.20 -9.89
C GLN A 46 7.55 -2.35 -9.89
N THR A 47 8.67 -2.96 -9.52
CA THR A 47 10.01 -2.38 -9.55
C THR A 47 10.70 -2.71 -10.87
N TRP A 48 11.36 -1.72 -11.47
CA TRP A 48 12.32 -1.93 -12.55
C TRP A 48 13.64 -2.46 -11.96
N LEU A 49 13.77 -3.79 -11.90
CA LEU A 49 14.84 -4.49 -11.21
C LEU A 49 16.27 -4.06 -11.66
N PRO A 50 16.56 -3.84 -12.96
CA PRO A 50 17.87 -3.37 -13.37
C PRO A 50 18.25 -2.03 -12.74
N GLN A 51 17.30 -1.10 -12.58
CA GLN A 51 17.55 0.19 -11.92
C GLN A 51 17.66 0.03 -10.41
N PHE A 52 16.85 -0.84 -9.79
CA PHE A 52 16.98 -1.11 -8.36
C PHE A 52 18.36 -1.66 -7.99
N CYS A 53 18.92 -2.51 -8.86
CA CYS A 53 20.20 -3.18 -8.65
C CYS A 53 21.43 -2.36 -9.01
N GLU A 54 21.28 -1.16 -9.57
CA GLU A 54 22.39 -0.24 -9.80
C GLU A 54 23.15 0.02 -8.48
N GLY A 55 24.43 -0.34 -8.45
CA GLY A 55 25.29 -0.16 -7.26
C GLY A 55 24.97 -1.08 -6.09
N LYS A 56 24.11 -2.09 -6.26
CA LYS A 56 23.68 -3.04 -5.21
C LYS A 56 23.95 -4.50 -5.58
N THR A 57 25.08 -4.78 -6.21
CA THR A 57 25.44 -6.14 -6.68
C THR A 57 25.50 -7.17 -5.55
N ASP A 58 25.73 -6.74 -4.31
CA ASP A 58 25.77 -7.61 -3.13
C ASP A 58 24.39 -7.93 -2.52
N ASN A 59 23.30 -7.35 -3.04
CA ASN A 59 21.94 -7.70 -2.63
C ASN A 59 21.52 -9.02 -3.29
N ASN A 60 20.92 -9.96 -2.55
CA ASN A 60 20.60 -11.29 -3.10
C ASN A 60 19.61 -11.21 -4.28
N SER A 61 18.69 -10.24 -4.26
CA SER A 61 17.77 -9.93 -5.37
C SER A 61 18.49 -9.54 -6.68
N CYS A 62 19.76 -9.13 -6.57
CA CYS A 62 20.60 -8.66 -7.68
C CYS A 62 21.72 -9.66 -8.06
N LYS A 63 21.89 -10.77 -7.33
CA LYS A 63 22.98 -11.74 -7.58
C LYS A 63 22.66 -12.79 -8.62
N ASN A 64 21.37 -13.10 -8.84
CA ASN A 64 21.00 -14.35 -9.49
C ASN A 64 20.56 -14.16 -10.95
N LYS A 65 21.45 -14.49 -11.89
CA LYS A 65 21.30 -14.21 -13.33
C LYS A 65 20.17 -14.98 -14.05
N THR A 66 19.63 -16.04 -13.43
CA THR A 66 18.58 -16.88 -14.01
C THR A 66 17.17 -16.43 -13.62
N SER A 67 17.00 -15.72 -12.50
CA SER A 67 15.74 -15.03 -12.15
C SER A 67 15.67 -13.60 -12.72
N THR A 68 16.81 -13.02 -13.12
CA THR A 68 16.92 -11.68 -13.73
C THR A 68 16.54 -11.62 -15.22
N SER A 69 15.68 -12.52 -15.70
CA SER A 69 15.06 -12.34 -17.03
C SER A 69 13.87 -11.39 -16.97
N LEU A 70 13.31 -11.19 -15.76
CA LEU A 70 12.22 -10.26 -15.51
C LEU A 70 12.80 -8.89 -15.13
N GLU A 71 12.43 -7.88 -15.90
CA GLU A 71 12.86 -6.50 -15.64
C GLU A 71 11.86 -5.76 -14.74
N LEU A 72 10.57 -6.09 -14.85
CA LEU A 72 9.55 -5.70 -13.89
C LEU A 72 9.34 -6.87 -12.92
N THR A 73 9.41 -6.56 -11.63
CA THR A 73 9.15 -7.52 -10.55
C THR A 73 8.25 -6.89 -9.50
N ILE A 74 7.49 -7.70 -8.79
CA ILE A 74 6.59 -7.27 -7.72
C ILE A 74 7.39 -6.51 -6.66
N HIS A 75 6.98 -5.27 -6.39
CA HIS A 75 7.31 -4.58 -5.15
C HIS A 75 6.27 -4.95 -4.09
N GLY A 76 4.98 -4.78 -4.39
CA GLY A 76 3.92 -5.10 -3.45
C GLY A 76 2.50 -4.81 -3.98
N LEU A 77 1.52 -5.21 -3.17
CA LEU A 77 0.09 -5.03 -3.42
C LEU A 77 -0.52 -4.25 -2.25
N TRP A 78 -0.89 -2.99 -2.47
CA TRP A 78 -1.15 -2.05 -1.38
C TRP A 78 -2.62 -1.65 -1.32
N PRO A 79 -3.36 -2.04 -0.27
CA PRO A 79 -4.64 -1.42 0.06
C PRO A 79 -4.50 0.11 0.15
N ASN A 80 -5.40 0.86 -0.48
CA ASN A 80 -5.32 2.31 -0.58
C ASN A 80 -6.73 2.96 -0.56
N TYR A 81 -6.82 4.19 -0.04
CA TYR A 81 -8.08 4.96 -0.04
C TYR A 81 -8.20 5.87 -1.28
N ALA A 82 -9.41 6.11 -1.77
CA ALA A 82 -9.69 6.75 -3.06
C ALA A 82 -9.77 8.30 -3.04
N GLU A 83 -9.60 8.96 -1.88
CA GLU A 83 -9.81 10.41 -1.77
C GLU A 83 -8.76 11.16 -0.96
N SER A 84 -7.91 10.47 -0.20
CA SER A 84 -6.92 11.09 0.68
C SER A 84 -5.48 10.93 0.19
N GLY A 85 -5.24 10.12 -0.85
CA GLY A 85 -3.91 9.62 -1.20
C GLY A 85 -3.21 8.89 -0.04
N SER A 86 -3.95 8.48 0.99
CA SER A 86 -3.44 7.76 2.16
C SER A 86 -3.83 6.29 2.09
N TRP A 87 -3.18 5.46 2.88
CA TRP A 87 -3.41 4.01 2.93
C TRP A 87 -3.49 3.52 4.38
N PRO A 88 -4.26 2.45 4.66
CA PRO A 88 -4.11 1.73 5.91
C PRO A 88 -2.73 1.06 5.95
N SER A 89 -2.14 0.96 7.14
CA SER A 89 -0.87 0.26 7.31
C SER A 89 -0.74 -0.41 8.66
N SER A 90 -0.03 -1.54 8.68
CA SER A 90 0.28 -2.30 9.90
C SER A 90 -0.96 -2.66 10.72
N CYS A 91 -2.00 -3.17 10.04
CA CYS A 91 -3.23 -3.64 10.68
C CYS A 91 -2.92 -4.87 11.55
N ILE A 92 -3.58 -4.98 12.70
CA ILE A 92 -3.29 -6.03 13.70
C ILE A 92 -4.37 -7.10 13.79
N ASP A 93 -5.51 -6.87 13.14
CA ASP A 93 -6.72 -7.69 13.11
C ASP A 93 -6.85 -8.50 11.81
N SER A 94 -5.75 -8.67 11.06
CA SER A 94 -5.72 -9.46 9.83
C SER A 94 -6.02 -10.94 10.10
N PRO A 95 -6.76 -11.63 9.22
CA PRO A 95 -6.90 -13.08 9.27
C PRO A 95 -5.57 -13.84 9.19
N GLY A 96 -4.54 -13.22 8.61
CA GLY A 96 -3.18 -13.78 8.53
C GLY A 96 -2.30 -13.50 9.75
N CYS A 97 -2.81 -12.81 10.78
CA CYS A 97 -2.12 -12.63 12.06
C CYS A 97 -2.42 -13.79 12.99
N ASP A 98 -1.39 -14.25 13.69
CA ASP A 98 -1.52 -15.22 14.79
C ASP A 98 -1.61 -14.46 16.11
N ASP A 99 -2.75 -14.57 16.79
CA ASP A 99 -3.02 -13.91 18.08
C ASP A 99 -1.96 -14.23 19.16
N SER A 100 -1.21 -15.33 19.01
CA SER A 100 -0.16 -15.74 19.93
C SER A 100 1.20 -15.06 19.70
N LYS A 101 1.38 -14.39 18.56
CA LYS A 101 2.64 -13.73 18.19
C LYS A 101 2.58 -12.23 18.48
N SER A 102 3.68 -11.68 19.00
CA SER A 102 3.82 -10.24 19.26
C SER A 102 3.93 -9.40 17.98
N SER A 103 4.13 -10.03 16.82
CA SER A 103 4.15 -9.38 15.52
C SER A 103 3.41 -10.22 14.49
N CYS A 104 2.68 -9.54 13.58
CA CYS A 104 2.02 -10.16 12.45
C CYS A 104 2.99 -10.40 11.28
N GLY A 105 4.11 -11.08 11.57
CA GLY A 105 5.10 -11.43 10.57
C GLY A 105 4.65 -12.55 9.63
N VAL A 106 5.37 -12.71 8.52
CA VAL A 106 5.12 -13.79 7.56
C VAL A 106 5.39 -15.15 8.22
N ASP A 107 4.46 -16.08 8.06
CA ASP A 107 4.67 -17.51 8.28
C ASP A 107 5.12 -18.15 6.95
N TYR A 108 6.42 -18.30 6.81
CA TYR A 108 7.02 -18.88 5.60
C TYR A 108 6.53 -20.31 5.29
N ASN A 109 6.00 -21.06 6.26
CA ASN A 109 5.41 -22.37 5.96
C ASN A 109 4.11 -22.25 5.15
N LYS A 110 3.33 -21.18 5.33
CA LYS A 110 2.14 -20.90 4.50
C LYS A 110 2.53 -20.54 3.07
N LEU A 111 3.73 -19.96 2.86
CA LEU A 111 4.17 -19.54 1.53
C LEU A 111 4.90 -20.63 0.74
N LYS A 112 5.30 -21.74 1.37
CA LYS A 112 5.99 -22.86 0.70
C LYS A 112 5.35 -23.31 -0.62
N PRO A 113 4.00 -23.39 -0.76
CA PRO A 113 3.38 -23.81 -2.02
C PRO A 113 3.64 -22.85 -3.19
N ILE A 114 3.92 -21.57 -2.92
CA ILE A 114 4.10 -20.51 -3.93
C ILE A 114 5.50 -19.90 -3.90
N GLN A 115 6.42 -20.45 -3.09
CA GLN A 115 7.74 -19.88 -2.82
C GLN A 115 8.55 -19.70 -4.11
N ASP A 116 8.64 -20.72 -4.96
CA ASP A 116 9.40 -20.64 -6.22
C ASP A 116 8.89 -19.51 -7.14
N SER A 117 7.57 -19.26 -7.14
CA SER A 117 6.98 -18.16 -7.90
C SER A 117 7.31 -16.81 -7.26
N LEU A 118 7.26 -16.71 -5.93
CA LEU A 118 7.66 -15.49 -5.23
C LEU A 118 9.15 -15.18 -5.40
N ASP A 119 10.03 -16.18 -5.36
CA ASP A 119 11.47 -15.99 -5.58
C ASP A 119 11.77 -15.47 -7.00
N LEU A 120 10.96 -15.90 -7.98
CA LEU A 120 11.09 -15.46 -9.36
C LEU A 120 10.53 -14.04 -9.58
N TYR A 121 9.30 -13.79 -9.13
CA TYR A 121 8.55 -12.57 -9.44
C TYR A 121 8.68 -11.46 -8.39
N MET A 122 9.13 -11.76 -7.17
CA MET A 122 9.29 -10.83 -6.05
C MET A 122 10.63 -11.07 -5.34
N PRO A 123 11.78 -10.89 -6.03
CA PRO A 123 13.08 -11.21 -5.48
C PRO A 123 13.42 -10.31 -4.29
N GLY A 124 14.18 -10.85 -3.32
CA GLY A 124 14.50 -10.18 -2.04
C GLY A 124 13.58 -10.57 -0.88
N GLY A 125 12.73 -11.56 -1.12
CA GLY A 125 11.75 -12.10 -0.19
C GLY A 125 12.29 -12.63 1.11
N GLU A 126 13.17 -13.64 1.03
CA GLU A 126 13.79 -14.28 2.19
C GLU A 126 14.64 -13.29 3.02
N ASP A 127 15.13 -12.21 2.41
CA ASP A 127 15.98 -11.23 3.08
C ASP A 127 15.18 -10.22 3.92
N PHE A 128 14.01 -9.79 3.45
CA PHE A 128 13.16 -8.81 4.15
C PHE A 128 11.82 -8.53 3.45
N LEU A 129 11.80 -8.55 2.11
CA LEU A 129 10.76 -7.88 1.33
C LEU A 129 9.37 -8.46 1.60
N TRP A 130 9.21 -9.78 1.58
CA TRP A 130 7.90 -10.41 1.82
C TRP A 130 7.36 -10.06 3.21
N ASN A 131 8.22 -10.13 4.24
CA ASN A 131 7.80 -9.79 5.59
C ASN A 131 7.44 -8.30 5.74
N HIS A 132 8.19 -7.40 5.11
CA HIS A 132 7.89 -5.96 5.12
C HIS A 132 6.55 -5.66 4.46
N GLU A 133 6.35 -6.16 3.24
CA GLU A 133 5.15 -5.92 2.44
C GLU A 133 3.92 -6.53 3.08
N TRP A 134 4.04 -7.74 3.65
CA TRP A 134 2.97 -8.32 4.44
C TRP A 134 2.64 -7.46 5.65
N GLN A 135 3.62 -7.18 6.52
CA GLN A 135 3.36 -6.46 7.77
C GLN A 135 2.76 -5.08 7.54
N LYS A 136 3.28 -4.34 6.56
CA LYS A 136 2.87 -2.97 6.30
C LYS A 136 1.59 -2.88 5.49
N HIS A 137 1.41 -3.75 4.49
CA HIS A 137 0.32 -3.63 3.50
C HIS A 137 -0.61 -4.86 3.50
N GLY A 138 -0.05 -6.07 3.45
CA GLY A 138 -0.82 -7.31 3.39
C GLY A 138 -1.76 -7.52 4.59
N THR A 139 -1.34 -7.12 5.79
CA THR A 139 -2.19 -7.17 7.00
C THR A 139 -3.47 -6.37 6.87
N CYS A 140 -3.51 -5.33 6.03
CA CYS A 140 -4.68 -4.47 5.85
C CYS A 140 -5.60 -4.94 4.71
N SER A 141 -5.25 -6.02 4.01
CA SER A 141 -5.97 -6.48 2.81
C SER A 141 -7.26 -7.25 3.09
N GLY A 142 -7.49 -7.72 4.32
CA GLY A 142 -8.56 -8.68 4.63
C GLY A 142 -8.28 -10.12 4.19
N LEU A 143 -7.14 -10.38 3.53
CA LEU A 143 -6.70 -11.71 3.10
C LEU A 143 -5.77 -12.36 4.15
N ASP A 144 -5.68 -13.69 4.13
CA ASP A 144 -4.56 -14.42 4.74
C ASP A 144 -3.30 -14.31 3.84
N GLN A 145 -2.14 -14.71 4.35
CA GLN A 145 -0.84 -14.48 3.74
C GLN A 145 -0.70 -15.09 2.34
N GLU A 146 -1.02 -16.38 2.18
CA GLU A 146 -0.87 -17.08 0.90
C GLU A 146 -1.79 -16.48 -0.18
N PRO A 147 -3.11 -16.25 0.05
CA PRO A 147 -3.97 -15.56 -0.92
C PRO A 147 -3.49 -14.15 -1.29
N TYR A 148 -2.97 -13.36 -0.33
CA TYR A 148 -2.43 -12.02 -0.60
C TYR A 148 -1.26 -12.06 -1.58
N PHE A 149 -0.27 -12.92 -1.34
CA PHE A 149 0.88 -13.08 -2.23
C PHE A 149 0.49 -13.70 -3.58
N THR A 150 -0.45 -14.65 -3.58
CA THR A 150 -1.00 -15.24 -4.80
C THR A 150 -1.71 -14.19 -5.66
N ALA A 151 -2.45 -13.27 -5.05
CA ALA A 151 -3.08 -12.16 -5.76
C ALA A 151 -2.04 -11.27 -6.47
N ALA A 152 -0.94 -10.92 -5.79
CA ALA A 152 0.15 -10.15 -6.39
C ALA A 152 0.80 -10.89 -7.57
N LEU A 153 1.09 -12.19 -7.42
CA LEU A 153 1.60 -13.05 -8.50
C LEU A 153 0.65 -13.11 -9.71
N ASN A 154 -0.66 -13.22 -9.46
CA ASN A 154 -1.67 -13.24 -10.51
C ASN A 154 -1.77 -11.91 -11.27
N LEU A 155 -1.49 -10.77 -10.63
CA LEU A 155 -1.45 -9.49 -11.32
C LEU A 155 -0.18 -9.33 -12.15
N GLU A 156 0.98 -9.76 -11.63
CA GLU A 156 2.26 -9.72 -12.34
C GLU A 156 2.17 -10.41 -13.72
N THR A 157 1.50 -11.56 -13.78
CA THR A 157 1.33 -12.33 -15.02
C THR A 157 0.29 -11.77 -15.99
N LYS A 158 -0.55 -10.82 -15.57
CA LYS A 158 -1.59 -10.19 -16.41
C LYS A 158 -1.13 -8.88 -17.07
N LEU A 159 -0.07 -8.27 -16.56
CA LEU A 159 0.39 -6.96 -17.00
C LEU A 159 1.42 -7.03 -18.14
N PRO A 160 1.54 -5.97 -18.97
CA PRO A 160 2.55 -5.91 -20.02
C PRO A 160 3.98 -5.99 -19.45
N THR A 161 4.88 -6.61 -20.20
CA THR A 161 6.33 -6.51 -19.98
C THR A 161 6.90 -5.35 -20.80
N LEU A 162 8.15 -4.96 -20.50
CA LEU A 162 8.88 -3.92 -21.24
C LEU A 162 10.11 -4.46 -21.99
N GLN A 163 10.27 -5.78 -22.09
CA GLN A 163 11.45 -6.44 -22.66
C GLN A 163 11.75 -6.04 -24.11
N ASP A 164 10.70 -5.79 -24.92
CA ASP A 164 10.82 -5.41 -26.33
C ASP A 164 10.77 -3.89 -26.56
N VAL A 165 10.84 -3.09 -25.49
CA VAL A 165 10.78 -1.63 -25.58
C VAL A 165 12.18 -1.07 -25.77
N SER A 166 12.36 -0.31 -26.86
CA SER A 166 13.60 0.42 -27.14
C SER A 166 13.96 1.38 -25.99
N SER A 167 15.24 1.43 -25.64
CA SER A 167 15.78 2.38 -24.65
C SER A 167 16.75 3.36 -25.34
N PRO A 168 16.60 4.68 -25.16
CA PRO A 168 15.54 5.34 -24.40
C PRO A 168 14.15 5.23 -25.05
N THR A 169 13.11 5.48 -24.26
CA THR A 169 11.69 5.54 -24.66
C THR A 169 11.03 6.83 -24.18
N SER A 170 9.79 7.09 -24.59
CA SER A 170 8.99 8.22 -24.12
C SER A 170 7.95 7.80 -23.09
N LEU A 171 7.51 8.75 -22.24
CA LEU A 171 6.40 8.52 -21.32
C LEU A 171 5.13 8.10 -22.09
N GLU A 172 4.84 8.76 -23.21
CA GLU A 172 3.68 8.46 -24.03
C GLU A 172 3.66 7.00 -24.49
N LYS A 173 4.81 6.46 -24.92
CA LYS A 173 4.92 5.06 -25.34
C LYS A 173 4.69 4.09 -24.17
N LEU A 174 5.24 4.40 -23.00
CA LEU A 174 5.00 3.60 -21.79
C LEU A 174 3.52 3.64 -21.38
N GLN A 175 2.90 4.82 -21.39
CA GLN A 175 1.47 4.98 -21.11
C GLN A 175 0.61 4.19 -22.09
N GLN A 176 0.91 4.22 -23.39
CA GLN A 176 0.20 3.44 -24.40
C GLN A 176 0.30 1.93 -24.16
N ILE A 177 1.48 1.40 -23.79
CA ILE A 177 1.68 -0.02 -23.47
C ILE A 177 0.76 -0.45 -22.33
N PHE A 178 0.62 0.40 -21.31
CA PHE A 178 -0.25 0.16 -20.15
C PHE A 178 -1.68 0.69 -20.33
N ASN A 179 -2.13 0.93 -21.57
CA ASN A 179 -3.48 1.42 -21.89
C ASN A 179 -3.89 2.70 -21.14
N ASN A 180 -2.93 3.56 -20.81
CA ASN A 180 -3.08 4.77 -19.99
C ASN A 180 -3.64 4.50 -18.57
N LYS A 181 -3.43 3.29 -18.04
CA LYS A 181 -3.90 2.84 -16.72
C LYS A 181 -2.76 2.61 -15.72
N ALA A 182 -1.61 3.21 -15.95
CA ALA A 182 -0.44 3.10 -15.08
C ALA A 182 0.22 4.46 -14.84
N THR A 183 0.79 4.61 -13.65
CA THR A 183 1.70 5.70 -13.31
C THR A 183 3.13 5.18 -13.32
N PHE A 184 4.07 6.07 -13.68
CA PHE A 184 5.47 5.73 -13.85
C PHE A 184 6.31 6.58 -12.90
N TYR A 185 7.27 5.95 -12.24
CA TYR A 185 8.18 6.62 -11.35
C TYR A 185 9.58 6.53 -11.90
N CYS A 186 10.21 7.68 -12.05
CA CYS A 186 11.56 7.81 -12.55
C CYS A 186 12.51 8.38 -11.50
N TYR A 187 13.76 7.95 -11.58
CA TYR A 187 14.91 8.57 -10.92
C TYR A 187 15.64 9.47 -11.92
N LYS A 188 15.90 10.73 -11.55
CA LYS A 188 16.72 11.65 -12.33
C LYS A 188 18.12 11.73 -11.72
N ASP A 189 19.10 11.28 -12.48
CA ASP A 189 20.50 11.36 -12.08
C ASP A 189 20.97 12.82 -12.02
N LYS A 190 21.59 13.20 -10.91
CA LYS A 190 21.92 14.61 -10.63
C LYS A 190 23.09 15.13 -11.47
N GLU A 191 23.98 14.24 -11.91
CA GLU A 191 25.20 14.62 -12.63
C GLU A 191 24.95 14.64 -14.14
N THR A 192 24.31 13.60 -14.66
CA THR A 192 24.06 13.42 -16.08
C THR A 192 22.72 13.97 -16.54
N SER A 193 21.82 14.32 -15.60
CA SER A 193 20.42 14.69 -15.86
C SER A 193 19.59 13.60 -16.57
N LYS A 194 20.12 12.38 -16.71
CA LYS A 194 19.42 11.24 -17.31
C LYS A 194 18.27 10.78 -16.41
N VAL A 195 17.18 10.37 -17.04
CA VAL A 195 15.97 9.89 -16.36
C VAL A 195 15.86 8.38 -16.55
N TYR A 196 15.70 7.63 -15.46
CA TYR A 196 15.63 6.17 -15.46
C TYR A 196 14.30 5.70 -14.89
N LEU A 197 13.67 4.72 -15.51
CA LEU A 197 12.49 4.07 -14.94
C LEU A 197 12.87 3.35 -13.62
N LYS A 198 12.07 3.56 -12.57
CA LYS A 198 12.26 2.95 -11.24
C LYS A 198 11.10 2.01 -10.91
N GLU A 199 9.87 2.47 -11.08
CA GLU A 199 8.66 1.71 -10.74
C GLU A 199 7.51 2.01 -11.70
N VAL A 200 6.57 1.07 -11.80
CA VAL A 200 5.29 1.20 -12.50
C VAL A 200 4.20 0.80 -11.53
N HIS A 201 3.18 1.64 -11.35
CA HIS A 201 2.04 1.32 -10.50
C HIS A 201 0.76 1.22 -11.32
N THR A 202 -0.06 0.23 -10.99
CA THR A 202 -1.39 0.01 -11.58
C THR A 202 -2.44 -0.10 -10.49
N TYR A 203 -3.69 0.16 -10.85
CA TYR A 203 -4.79 0.33 -9.89
C TYR A 203 -5.86 -0.71 -10.14
N TRP A 204 -6.37 -1.31 -9.07
CA TRP A 204 -7.27 -2.47 -9.17
C TRP A 204 -8.41 -2.38 -8.15
N SER A 205 -9.63 -2.66 -8.60
CA SER A 205 -10.70 -3.03 -7.68
C SER A 205 -10.48 -4.44 -7.16
N TYR A 206 -11.34 -4.85 -6.25
CA TYR A 206 -11.35 -6.19 -5.71
C TYR A 206 -12.78 -6.72 -5.60
N SER A 207 -12.90 -8.04 -5.63
CA SER A 207 -14.18 -8.71 -5.54
C SER A 207 -14.78 -8.57 -4.13
N ASN A 208 -16.09 -8.32 -4.08
CA ASN A 208 -16.88 -8.31 -2.84
C ASN A 208 -17.74 -9.59 -2.69
N ASN A 209 -17.57 -10.57 -3.58
CA ASN A 209 -18.28 -11.83 -3.51
C ASN A 209 -17.69 -12.73 -2.43
N ASP A 210 -18.51 -13.50 -1.73
CA ASP A 210 -18.09 -14.34 -0.61
C ASP A 210 -16.94 -15.32 -0.94
N GLN A 211 -16.84 -15.79 -2.18
CA GLN A 211 -15.82 -16.77 -2.60
C GLN A 211 -14.44 -16.15 -2.87
N ASP A 212 -14.40 -14.91 -3.36
CA ASP A 212 -13.17 -14.24 -3.83
C ASP A 212 -12.98 -12.89 -3.14
N LYS A 213 -13.54 -12.73 -1.93
CA LYS A 213 -13.56 -11.44 -1.24
C LYS A 213 -12.15 -10.88 -1.09
N TYR A 214 -11.98 -9.61 -1.45
CA TYR A 214 -10.71 -8.87 -1.45
C TYR A 214 -9.68 -9.31 -2.51
N ILE A 215 -9.97 -10.27 -3.38
CA ILE A 215 -9.06 -10.61 -4.48
C ILE A 215 -9.18 -9.55 -5.59
N PRO A 216 -8.06 -8.98 -6.10
CA PRO A 216 -8.08 -8.04 -7.21
C PRO A 216 -8.73 -8.63 -8.48
N ASP A 217 -9.66 -7.89 -9.11
CA ASP A 217 -10.48 -8.40 -10.21
C ASP A 217 -10.44 -7.56 -11.49
N GLN A 218 -10.61 -6.24 -11.40
CA GLN A 218 -10.67 -5.33 -12.55
C GLN A 218 -9.65 -4.20 -12.43
N GLN A 219 -8.89 -3.98 -13.51
CA GLN A 219 -7.97 -2.86 -13.61
C GLN A 219 -8.73 -1.53 -13.79
N LEU A 220 -8.50 -0.62 -12.86
CA LEU A 220 -9.09 0.71 -12.81
C LEU A 220 -8.32 1.70 -13.71
N SER A 221 -8.95 2.85 -13.95
CA SER A 221 -8.22 4.03 -14.41
C SER A 221 -7.36 4.58 -13.27
N ILE A 222 -6.36 5.39 -13.61
CA ILE A 222 -5.55 6.10 -12.63
C ILE A 222 -6.48 6.98 -11.76
N PRO A 223 -6.47 6.84 -10.42
CA PRO A 223 -7.27 7.66 -9.51
C PRO A 223 -7.00 9.16 -9.73
N SER A 224 -8.01 10.01 -9.56
CA SER A 224 -7.87 11.45 -9.84
C SER A 224 -6.99 12.20 -8.86
N ASP A 225 -6.84 11.68 -7.64
CA ASP A 225 -5.99 12.20 -6.57
C ASP A 225 -4.53 11.71 -6.70
N GLU A 226 -4.29 10.74 -7.58
CA GLU A 226 -2.96 10.21 -7.85
C GLU A 226 -2.12 11.20 -8.68
N ASN A 227 -1.18 11.86 -8.00
CA ASN A 227 -0.31 12.88 -8.60
C ASN A 227 1.18 12.48 -8.56
N SER A 228 1.46 11.18 -8.46
CA SER A 228 2.79 10.67 -8.13
C SER A 228 3.67 10.31 -9.32
N ASN A 229 3.22 10.53 -10.57
CA ASN A 229 4.05 10.29 -11.74
C ASN A 229 5.26 11.24 -11.76
N THR A 230 6.46 10.69 -11.53
CA THR A 230 7.71 11.46 -11.52
C THR A 230 8.45 11.44 -12.86
N CYS A 231 7.96 10.68 -13.83
CA CYS A 231 8.48 10.66 -15.21
C CYS A 231 7.89 11.83 -16.01
N VAL A 232 8.25 13.08 -15.70
CA VAL A 232 7.63 14.28 -16.32
C VAL A 232 8.12 14.54 -17.76
N THR A 233 7.22 15.08 -18.58
CA THR A 233 7.01 14.83 -20.02
C THR A 233 7.95 15.50 -21.05
N GLN A 234 9.26 15.61 -20.81
CA GLN A 234 10.18 16.12 -21.86
C GLN A 234 11.51 15.37 -22.00
N ASP A 235 11.87 14.53 -21.03
CA ASP A 235 13.13 13.79 -21.07
C ASP A 235 12.91 12.37 -21.61
N ASP A 236 13.90 11.88 -22.35
CA ASP A 236 14.03 10.47 -22.72
C ASP A 236 14.13 9.60 -21.45
N ILE A 237 13.25 8.61 -21.33
CA ILE A 237 13.24 7.67 -20.21
C ILE A 237 14.13 6.47 -20.57
N ILE A 238 15.16 6.25 -19.78
CA ILE A 238 16.08 5.13 -19.93
C ILE A 238 15.52 3.92 -19.20
N LEU A 239 15.28 2.86 -19.97
CA LEU A 239 15.11 1.51 -19.44
C LEU A 239 16.50 0.93 -19.29
N ARG A 240 17.02 0.91 -18.06
CA ARG A 240 18.34 0.34 -17.77
C ARG A 240 18.29 -1.15 -18.05
N SER A 241 19.24 -1.68 -18.80
CA SER A 241 19.41 -3.12 -18.95
C SER A 241 20.22 -3.67 -17.77
N PHE A 242 20.04 -4.96 -17.46
CA PHE A 242 21.07 -5.72 -16.77
C PHE A 242 22.37 -5.54 -17.57
N SER A 243 23.40 -4.90 -17.01
CA SER A 243 24.62 -4.68 -17.79
C SER A 243 25.31 -6.03 -18.02
N SER A 244 26.08 -6.12 -19.11
CA SER A 244 27.08 -7.19 -19.26
C SER A 244 28.07 -7.26 -18.10
N ASP A 245 28.12 -6.21 -17.28
CA ASP A 245 29.06 -5.99 -16.19
C ASP A 245 28.47 -6.38 -14.82
N TRP A 246 27.37 -7.15 -14.79
CA TRP A 246 26.96 -7.93 -13.61
C TRP A 246 27.92 -9.12 -13.35
N SER A 247 29.19 -9.00 -13.77
CA SER A 247 30.27 -9.99 -13.63
C SER A 247 31.12 -9.69 -12.41
#